data_AF-A0A1F8RU40-F1
#
_entry.id   AF-A0A1F8RU40-F1
#
_cell.length_a   1.000
_cell.length_b   1.000
_cell.length_c   1.000
_cell.angle_alpha   90.00
_cell.angle_beta   90.00
_cell.angle_gamma   90.00
#
_symmetry.space_group_name_H-M   'P 1'
#
loop_
_entity.id
_entity.type
_entity.pdbx_description
1 polymer ?
#
loop_
_entity_poly.entity_id
_entity_poly.type
_entity_poly.pdbx_seq_one_letter_code
_entity_poly.pdbx_strand_id
1 'polypeptide(L)'
;MSFARSPSIAAVLSFVLPGLGQWSLGALRRGILFAIPAVIVFAAAVATAIADGGAVLETLLRPEILVALLAVNLLLCAYHAAAIADAYRLGRRWRPLGRGARRVSALVAITALAASLTMHGAIAAVTYQAYDALGSVFVPSEPGDGWSIPEPSFEPEPTPTTPPSPATTPSPSPWPAKSVSPSRSPSPRPAPSPTPSPTPRWAADGRLTSCSSAATRVPTVGACEPTRSSS
;
A
#
# COMPACT_ATOMS: atom_id res chain seq x y z
N MET A 1 26.73 -16.24 32.88
CA MET A 1 26.55 -15.41 31.68
C MET A 1 26.39 -13.94 32.10
N SER A 2 27.43 -13.11 31.98
CA SER A 2 27.50 -11.74 32.55
C SER A 2 27.41 -10.60 31.51
N PHE A 3 27.13 -10.91 30.25
CA PHE A 3 27.04 -9.92 29.16
C PHE A 3 25.90 -8.88 29.35
N ALA A 4 24.96 -9.11 30.26
CA ALA A 4 23.73 -8.33 30.44
C ALA A 4 23.86 -6.97 31.15
N ARG A 5 25.06 -6.45 31.45
CA ARG A 5 25.20 -5.21 32.27
C ARG A 5 25.81 -4.01 31.55
N SER A 6 25.93 -4.03 30.22
CA SER A 6 26.53 -2.92 29.47
C SER A 6 25.46 -1.91 29.01
N PRO A 7 25.59 -0.60 29.34
CA PRO A 7 24.63 0.44 28.94
C PRO A 7 24.49 0.59 27.43
N SER A 8 25.57 0.33 26.69
CA SER A 8 25.60 0.36 25.23
C SER A 8 24.76 -0.77 24.63
N ILE A 9 24.86 -1.99 25.20
CA ILE A 9 24.04 -3.13 24.80
C ILE A 9 22.57 -2.83 25.07
N ALA A 10 22.24 -2.25 26.22
CA ALA A 10 20.86 -1.86 26.54
C ALA A 10 20.30 -0.81 25.56
N ALA A 11 21.11 0.17 25.13
CA ALA A 11 20.70 1.16 24.13
C ALA A 11 20.44 0.52 22.75
N VAL A 12 21.33 -0.37 22.29
CA VAL A 12 21.15 -1.10 21.01
C VAL A 12 19.95 -2.03 21.07
N LEU A 13 19.73 -2.71 22.19
CA LEU A 13 18.56 -3.56 22.42
C LEU A 13 17.25 -2.76 22.36
N SER A 14 17.20 -1.58 23.00
CA SER A 14 16.05 -0.68 22.91
C SER A 14 15.86 -0.06 21.53
N PHE A 15 16.93 0.05 20.73
CA PHE A 15 16.85 0.49 19.35
C PHE A 15 16.17 -0.58 18.47
N VAL A 16 16.54 -1.86 18.63
CA VAL A 16 15.93 -2.97 17.87
C VAL A 16 14.47 -3.17 18.26
N LEU A 17 14.19 -3.22 19.56
CA LEU A 17 12.83 -3.38 20.08
C LEU A 17 12.65 -2.47 21.30
N PRO A 18 11.69 -1.52 21.27
CA PRO A 18 11.45 -0.67 22.42
C PRO A 18 11.14 -1.53 23.65
N GLY A 19 11.87 -1.28 24.75
CA GLY A 19 11.73 -2.03 26.00
C GLY A 19 12.71 -3.19 26.21
N LEU A 20 13.38 -3.70 25.17
CA LEU A 20 14.35 -4.81 25.33
C LEU A 20 15.58 -4.41 26.18
N GLY A 21 16.02 -3.16 26.08
CA GLY A 21 17.12 -2.64 26.91
C GLY A 21 16.79 -2.62 28.39
N GLN A 22 15.54 -2.29 28.75
CA GLN A 22 15.05 -2.32 30.13
C GLN A 22 15.00 -3.75 30.68
N TRP A 23 14.61 -4.71 29.84
CA TRP A 23 14.59 -6.12 30.20
C TRP A 23 16.00 -6.64 30.51
N SER A 24 17.00 -6.24 29.72
CA SER A 24 18.41 -6.60 29.95
C SER A 24 18.96 -6.07 31.28
N LEU A 25 18.42 -4.93 31.76
CA LEU A 25 18.79 -4.31 33.03
C LEU A 25 17.95 -4.83 34.22
N GLY A 26 17.07 -5.82 34.01
CA GLY A 26 16.20 -6.39 35.04
C GLY A 26 14.93 -5.59 35.33
N ALA A 27 14.66 -4.52 34.59
CA ALA A 27 13.48 -3.66 34.75
C ALA A 27 12.29 -4.15 33.89
N LEU A 28 11.87 -5.40 34.10
CA LEU A 28 10.82 -6.10 33.33
C LEU A 28 9.53 -5.28 33.14
N ARG A 29 8.99 -4.70 34.21
CA ARG A 29 7.74 -3.92 34.14
C ARG A 29 7.85 -2.71 33.21
N ARG A 30 9.01 -2.05 33.19
CA ARG A 30 9.26 -0.89 32.32
C ARG A 30 9.52 -1.32 30.89
N GLY A 31 10.23 -2.43 30.69
CA GLY A 31 10.44 -3.01 29.36
C GLY A 31 9.13 -3.37 28.66
N ILE A 32 8.22 -4.04 29.38
CA ILE A 32 6.90 -4.39 28.84
C ILE A 32 6.09 -3.14 28.50
N LEU A 33 6.08 -2.13 29.39
CA LEU A 33 5.37 -0.88 29.14
C LEU A 33 5.78 -0.24 27.79
N PHE A 34 7.09 -0.23 27.51
CA PHE A 34 7.64 0.32 26.25
C PHE A 34 7.45 -0.59 25.03
N ALA A 35 7.33 -1.90 25.20
CA ALA A 35 7.13 -2.81 24.07
C ALA A 35 5.67 -2.80 23.57
N ILE A 36 4.70 -2.63 24.46
CA ILE A 36 3.27 -2.83 24.18
C ILE A 36 2.78 -1.99 22.97
N PRO A 37 3.01 -0.66 22.90
CA PRO A 37 2.46 0.14 21.79
C PRO A 37 2.97 -0.31 20.42
N ALA A 38 4.27 -0.61 20.32
CA ALA A 38 4.87 -1.09 19.07
C ALA A 38 4.32 -2.46 18.66
N VAL A 39 4.15 -3.37 19.63
CA VAL A 39 3.57 -4.70 19.39
C VAL A 39 2.11 -4.60 18.96
N ILE A 40 1.31 -3.72 19.59
CA ILE A 40 -0.09 -3.51 19.21
C ILE A 40 -0.20 -3.00 17.77
N VAL A 41 0.57 -1.97 17.42
CA VAL A 41 0.54 -1.39 16.07
C VAL A 41 0.99 -2.42 15.03
N PHE A 42 2.07 -3.16 15.31
CA PHE A 42 2.55 -4.21 14.42
C PHE A 42 1.52 -5.34 14.26
N ALA A 43 0.94 -5.82 15.35
CA ALA A 43 -0.08 -6.87 15.32
C ALA A 43 -1.33 -6.43 14.56
N ALA A 44 -1.77 -5.18 14.76
CA ALA A 44 -2.89 -4.61 14.01
C ALA A 44 -2.59 -4.55 12.51
N ALA A 45 -1.41 -4.05 12.12
CA ALA A 45 -1.00 -3.98 10.72
C ALA A 45 -0.94 -5.37 10.05
N VAL A 46 -0.37 -6.36 10.74
CA VAL A 46 -0.30 -7.75 10.25
C VAL A 46 -1.71 -8.35 10.15
N ALA A 47 -2.56 -8.18 11.17
CA ALA A 47 -3.92 -8.69 11.16
C ALA A 47 -4.74 -8.11 10.01
N THR A 48 -4.62 -6.80 9.75
CA THR A 48 -5.29 -6.16 8.61
C THR A 48 -4.76 -6.68 7.27
N ALA A 49 -3.45 -6.84 7.12
CA ALA A 49 -2.84 -7.31 5.87
C ALA A 49 -3.25 -8.76 5.52
N ILE A 50 -3.46 -9.62 6.52
CA ILE A 50 -3.89 -11.01 6.31
C ILE A 50 -5.39 -11.10 5.97
N ALA A 51 -6.22 -10.21 6.51
CA ALA A 51 -7.67 -10.29 6.36
C ALA A 51 -8.15 -9.92 4.94
N ASP A 52 -7.73 -8.75 4.42
CA ASP A 52 -8.09 -8.29 3.07
C ASP A 52 -7.12 -7.19 2.62
N GLY A 53 -6.01 -7.59 1.99
CA GLY A 53 -4.98 -6.65 1.55
C GLY A 53 -5.49 -5.60 0.53
N GLY A 54 -6.52 -5.94 -0.26
CA GLY A 54 -7.09 -5.03 -1.25
C GLY A 54 -7.90 -3.92 -0.60
N ALA A 55 -8.83 -4.27 0.28
CA ALA A 55 -9.62 -3.30 1.04
C ALA A 55 -8.74 -2.44 1.96
N VAL A 56 -7.64 -3.00 2.49
CA VAL A 56 -6.67 -2.26 3.30
C VAL A 56 -5.97 -1.20 2.46
N LEU A 57 -5.57 -1.49 1.22
CA LEU A 57 -4.91 -0.50 0.37
C LEU A 57 -5.83 0.68 0.05
N GLU A 58 -7.09 0.41 -0.29
CA GLU A 58 -8.08 1.47 -0.51
C GLU A 58 -8.28 2.32 0.75
N THR A 59 -8.36 1.68 1.92
CA THR A 59 -8.50 2.37 3.21
C THR A 59 -7.26 3.21 3.53
N LEU A 60 -6.05 2.69 3.28
CA LEU A 60 -4.78 3.38 3.53
C LEU A 60 -4.59 4.59 2.62
N LEU A 61 -5.22 4.61 1.45
CA LEU A 61 -5.19 5.74 0.52
C LEU A 61 -6.23 6.82 0.84
N ARG A 62 -7.05 6.64 1.88
CA ARG A 62 -7.98 7.69 2.31
C ARG A 62 -7.18 8.83 2.98
N PRO A 63 -7.38 10.11 2.60
CA PRO A 63 -6.64 11.24 3.16
C PRO A 63 -6.71 11.31 4.69
N GLU A 64 -7.86 10.98 5.28
CA GLU A 64 -8.05 10.98 6.74
C GLU A 64 -7.18 9.92 7.43
N ILE A 65 -7.04 8.76 6.79
CA ILE A 65 -6.23 7.65 7.30
C ILE A 65 -4.75 7.97 7.16
N LEU A 66 -4.32 8.65 6.09
CA LEU A 66 -2.93 9.10 5.94
C LEU A 66 -2.53 10.11 7.02
N VAL A 67 -3.40 11.07 7.34
CA VAL A 67 -3.16 12.02 8.43
C VAL A 67 -3.12 11.29 9.78
N ALA A 68 -4.03 10.34 10.01
CA ALA A 68 -4.02 9.53 11.23
C ALA A 68 -2.74 8.69 11.35
N LEU A 69 -2.30 8.04 10.27
CA LEU A 69 -1.05 7.28 10.22
C LEU A 69 0.17 8.16 10.46
N LEU A 70 0.21 9.36 9.87
CA LEU A 70 1.26 10.32 10.10
C LEU A 70 1.33 10.70 11.59
N ALA A 71 0.19 11.03 12.20
CA ALA A 71 0.11 11.35 13.62
C ALA A 71 0.56 10.18 14.51
N VAL A 72 0.12 8.95 14.20
CA VAL A 72 0.53 7.73 14.91
C VAL A 72 2.04 7.50 14.76
N ASN A 73 2.62 7.65 13.57
CA ASN A 73 4.06 7.50 13.34
C ASN A 73 4.88 8.53 14.13
N LEU A 74 4.43 9.79 14.20
CA LEU A 74 5.08 10.82 15.01
C LEU A 74 4.99 10.51 16.51
N LEU A 75 3.84 9.99 16.97
CA LEU A 75 3.66 9.56 18.36
C LEU A 75 4.58 8.38 18.69
N LEU A 76 4.70 7.40 17.80
CA LEU A 76 5.63 6.27 17.93
C LEU A 76 7.08 6.74 17.97
N CYS A 77 7.44 7.70 17.12
CA CYS A 77 8.78 8.30 17.10
C CYS A 77 9.11 8.96 18.46
N ALA A 78 8.20 9.79 18.98
CA ALA A 78 8.38 10.44 20.28
C ALA A 78 8.47 9.41 21.42
N TYR A 79 7.63 8.37 21.36
CA TYR A 79 7.61 7.29 22.32
C TYR A 79 8.91 6.47 22.32
N HIS A 80 9.44 6.15 21.13
CA HIS A 80 10.69 5.41 20.97
C HIS A 80 11.88 6.22 21.46
N ALA A 81 11.92 7.52 21.16
CA ALA A 81 12.92 8.43 21.69
C ALA A 81 12.90 8.48 23.23
N ALA A 82 11.70 8.52 23.84
CA ALA A 82 11.54 8.46 25.29
C ALA A 82 12.07 7.14 25.88
N ALA A 83 11.83 6.00 25.23
CA ALA A 83 12.34 4.70 25.66
C ALA A 83 13.88 4.61 25.62
N ILE A 84 14.51 5.15 24.55
CA ILE A 84 15.97 5.22 24.42
C ILE A 84 16.56 6.13 25.53
N ALA A 85 15.96 7.30 25.75
CA ALA A 85 16.37 8.23 26.78
C ALA A 85 16.25 7.61 28.19
N ASP A 86 15.15 6.91 28.49
CA ASP A 86 14.97 6.24 29.78
C ASP A 86 15.99 5.10 29.98
N ALA A 87 16.22 4.27 28.96
CA ALA A 87 17.22 3.19 29.03
C ALA A 87 18.63 3.73 29.29
N TYR A 88 19.02 4.83 28.64
CA TYR A 88 20.30 5.51 28.87
C TYR A 88 20.40 6.07 30.29
N ARG A 89 19.35 6.76 30.77
CA ARG A 89 19.30 7.33 32.12
C ARG A 89 19.34 6.24 33.19
N LEU A 90 18.62 5.14 32.99
CA LEU A 90 18.62 3.99 33.88
C LEU A 90 20.03 3.38 33.93
N GLY A 91 20.63 3.06 32.78
CA GLY A 91 21.98 2.49 32.72
C GLY A 91 23.05 3.35 33.42
N ARG A 92 22.92 4.69 33.34
CA ARG A 92 23.81 5.62 34.06
C ARG A 92 23.64 5.61 35.58
N ARG A 93 22.45 5.31 36.10
CA ARG A 93 22.20 5.26 37.55
C ARG A 93 22.84 4.03 38.21
N TRP A 94 22.85 2.90 37.52
CA TRP A 94 23.32 1.62 38.08
C TRP A 94 24.81 1.35 37.90
N ARG A 95 25.51 2.08 37.01
CA ARG A 95 26.95 1.92 36.80
C ARG A 95 27.68 3.27 36.78
N PRO A 96 28.49 3.59 37.82
CA PRO A 96 29.40 4.72 37.76
C PRO A 96 30.52 4.42 36.74
N LEU A 97 30.37 4.93 35.52
CA LEU A 97 31.36 4.78 34.45
C LEU A 97 32.50 5.81 34.58
N GLY A 98 33.71 5.48 34.11
CA GLY A 98 34.79 6.46 33.91
C GLY A 98 34.44 7.49 32.82
N ARG A 99 35.16 8.63 32.76
CA ARG A 99 34.84 9.75 31.83
C ARG A 99 34.81 9.30 30.36
N GLY A 100 35.75 8.45 29.93
CA GLY A 100 35.80 7.92 28.56
C GLY A 100 34.59 7.05 28.22
N ALA A 101 34.25 6.10 29.08
CA ALA A 101 33.08 5.23 28.90
C ALA A 101 31.75 6.00 28.89
N ARG A 102 31.64 7.12 29.63
CA ARG A 102 30.47 8.01 29.56
C ARG A 102 30.33 8.68 28.19
N ARG A 103 31.44 9.17 27.61
CA ARG A 103 31.42 9.79 26.27
C ARG A 103 30.98 8.79 25.21
N VAL A 104 31.56 7.59 25.21
CA VAL A 104 31.18 6.52 24.27
C VAL A 104 29.70 6.14 24.44
N SER A 105 29.24 5.94 25.68
CA SER A 105 27.82 5.61 25.94
C SER A 105 26.87 6.73 25.50
N ALA A 106 27.25 8.00 25.68
CA ALA A 106 26.45 9.14 25.20
C ALA A 106 26.38 9.17 23.67
N LEU A 107 27.52 8.97 22.99
CA LEU A 107 27.55 8.91 21.52
C LEU A 107 26.65 7.79 20.99
N VAL A 108 26.70 6.60 21.59
CA VAL A 108 25.81 5.48 21.20
C VAL A 108 24.33 5.81 21.38
N ALA A 109 23.97 6.51 22.47
CA ALA A 109 22.58 6.93 22.68
C ALA A 109 22.14 7.99 21.64
N ILE A 110 23.01 8.94 21.32
CA ILE A 110 22.75 9.98 20.31
C ILE A 110 22.60 9.35 18.92
N THR A 111 23.47 8.40 18.56
CA THR A 111 23.38 7.72 17.26
C THR A 111 22.11 6.88 17.15
N ALA A 112 21.71 6.19 18.22
CA ALA A 112 20.45 5.45 18.24
C ALA A 112 19.23 6.38 18.09
N LEU A 113 19.23 7.55 18.76
CA LEU A 113 18.18 8.55 18.63
C LEU A 113 18.11 9.12 17.20
N ALA A 114 19.27 9.50 16.63
CA ALA A 114 19.34 10.02 15.28
C ALA A 114 18.82 9.01 14.26
N ALA A 115 19.25 7.74 14.37
CA ALA A 115 18.76 6.68 13.49
C ALA A 115 17.24 6.48 13.60
N SER A 116 16.68 6.50 14.82
CA SER A 116 15.23 6.41 15.04
C SER A 116 14.47 7.58 14.41
N LEU A 117 14.96 8.80 14.60
CA LEU A 117 14.35 10.01 14.02
C LEU A 117 14.40 9.97 12.49
N THR A 118 15.53 9.56 11.92
CA THR A 118 15.67 9.43 10.46
C THR A 118 14.69 8.40 9.90
N MET A 119 14.55 7.24 10.54
CA MET A 119 13.62 6.19 10.09
C MET A 119 12.17 6.66 10.10
N HIS A 120 11.69 7.21 11.22
CA HIS A 120 10.31 7.70 11.32
C HIS A 120 10.08 8.94 10.46
N GLY A 121 11.10 9.80 10.33
CA GLY A 121 11.07 10.98 9.46
C GLY A 121 10.94 10.61 7.98
N ALA A 122 11.63 9.57 7.52
CA ALA A 122 11.50 9.07 6.15
C ALA A 122 10.08 8.54 5.89
N ILE A 123 9.52 7.75 6.82
CA ILE A 123 8.14 7.26 6.72
C ILE A 123 7.14 8.42 6.71
N ALA A 124 7.33 9.41 7.59
CA ALA A 124 6.49 10.61 7.66
C ALA A 124 6.54 11.40 6.34
N ALA A 125 7.73 11.57 5.76
CA ALA A 125 7.91 12.28 4.50
C ALA A 125 7.18 11.58 3.34
N VAL A 126 7.31 10.26 3.22
CA VAL A 126 6.59 9.47 2.20
C VAL A 126 5.07 9.55 2.41
N THR A 127 4.60 9.45 3.66
CA THR A 127 3.18 9.56 4.00
C THR A 127 2.62 10.94 3.63
N TYR A 128 3.37 12.00 3.93
CA TYR A 128 2.99 13.37 3.58
C TYR A 128 2.96 13.60 2.07
N GLN A 129 3.94 13.08 1.33
CA GLN A 129 3.95 13.14 -0.14
C GLN A 129 2.75 12.41 -0.74
N ALA A 130 2.36 11.25 -0.19
CA ALA A 130 1.17 10.53 -0.63
C ALA A 130 -0.11 11.35 -0.37
N TYR A 131 -0.22 11.98 0.79
CA TYR A 131 -1.33 12.86 1.13
C TYR A 131 -1.44 14.05 0.17
N ASP A 132 -0.32 14.73 -0.11
CA ASP A 132 -0.25 15.87 -1.02
C ASP A 132 -0.57 15.47 -2.48
N ALA A 133 -0.05 14.32 -2.92
CA ALA A 133 -0.35 13.76 -4.24
C ALA A 133 -1.86 13.47 -4.40
N LEU A 134 -2.51 12.89 -3.38
CA LEU A 134 -3.94 12.63 -3.43
C LEU A 134 -4.76 13.92 -3.43
N GLY A 135 -4.38 14.92 -2.63
CA GLY A 135 -5.06 16.22 -2.61
C GLY A 135 -4.93 17.00 -3.92
N SER A 136 -3.81 16.84 -4.64
CA SER A 136 -3.61 17.49 -5.95
C SER A 136 -4.32 16.79 -7.12
N VAL A 137 -4.50 15.46 -7.06
CA VAL A 137 -5.22 14.71 -8.09
C VAL A 137 -6.74 14.79 -7.90
N PHE A 138 -7.20 14.78 -6.65
CA PHE A 138 -8.61 14.84 -6.30
C PHE A 138 -8.98 16.23 -5.76
N VAL A 139 -8.83 17.25 -6.61
CA VAL A 139 -9.31 18.60 -6.29
C VAL A 139 -10.83 18.55 -6.20
N PRO A 140 -11.45 18.94 -5.06
CA PRO A 140 -12.89 19.10 -4.98
C PRO A 140 -13.32 20.07 -6.08
N SER A 141 -14.23 19.65 -6.96
CA SER A 141 -14.77 20.58 -7.96
C SER A 141 -15.54 21.66 -7.23
N GLU A 142 -14.98 22.87 -7.17
CA GLU A 142 -15.74 24.00 -6.61
C GLU A 142 -16.97 24.21 -7.49
N PRO A 143 -18.13 24.55 -6.89
CA PRO A 143 -19.34 24.84 -7.64
C PRO A 143 -19.12 26.11 -8.50
N GLY A 144 -18.62 25.92 -9.72
CA GLY A 144 -18.28 26.99 -10.66
C GLY A 144 -17.10 26.69 -11.58
N ASP A 145 -16.26 25.68 -11.28
CA ASP A 145 -14.97 25.49 -11.96
C ASP A 145 -15.04 24.88 -13.36
N GLY A 146 -16.23 24.67 -13.91
CA GLY A 146 -16.42 24.47 -15.36
C GLY A 146 -15.72 23.25 -15.97
N TRP A 147 -15.17 22.33 -15.17
CA TRP A 147 -14.71 21.02 -15.63
C TRP A 147 -15.92 20.19 -16.04
N SER A 148 -16.43 20.52 -17.22
CA SER A 148 -17.44 19.79 -17.94
C SER A 148 -16.76 18.53 -18.42
N ILE A 149 -17.15 17.37 -17.89
CA ILE A 149 -16.74 16.10 -18.48
C ILE A 149 -17.13 16.20 -19.96
N PRO A 150 -16.18 16.13 -20.91
CA PRO A 150 -16.52 16.19 -22.32
C PRO A 150 -17.57 15.11 -22.57
N GLU A 151 -18.67 15.52 -23.19
CA GLU A 151 -19.80 14.65 -23.47
C GLU A 151 -19.26 13.33 -24.04
N PRO A 152 -19.62 12.17 -23.49
CA PRO A 152 -19.07 10.91 -23.95
C PRO A 152 -19.37 10.77 -25.45
N SER A 153 -18.33 10.85 -26.28
CA SER A 153 -18.40 10.67 -27.75
C SER A 153 -18.95 9.29 -28.17
N PHE A 154 -19.16 8.38 -27.21
CA PHE A 154 -19.88 7.14 -27.41
C PHE A 154 -21.38 7.37 -27.22
N GLU A 155 -21.94 8.27 -28.01
CA GLU A 155 -23.38 8.24 -28.23
C GLU A 155 -23.66 6.91 -28.95
N PRO A 156 -24.52 6.02 -28.41
CA PRO A 156 -24.88 4.81 -29.12
C PRO A 156 -25.49 5.23 -30.45
N GLU A 157 -24.82 4.87 -31.55
CA GLU A 157 -25.33 5.07 -32.90
C GLU A 157 -26.78 4.58 -32.94
N PRO A 158 -27.74 5.38 -33.45
CA PRO A 158 -29.14 5.01 -33.41
C PRO A 158 -29.27 3.62 -34.00
N THR A 159 -29.79 2.70 -33.19
CA THR A 159 -30.06 1.34 -33.64
C THR A 159 -30.88 1.46 -34.93
N PRO A 160 -30.43 0.92 -36.07
CA PRO A 160 -31.17 1.06 -37.31
C PRO A 160 -32.58 0.54 -37.07
N THR A 161 -33.57 1.42 -37.22
CA THR A 161 -34.98 1.09 -37.19
C THR A 161 -35.20 0.02 -38.24
N THR A 162 -35.29 -1.24 -37.80
CA THR A 162 -35.64 -2.33 -38.68
C THR A 162 -37.07 -2.07 -39.15
N PRO A 163 -37.34 -2.10 -40.47
CA PRO A 163 -38.68 -1.92 -40.99
C PRO A 163 -39.63 -2.95 -40.33
N PRO A 164 -40.90 -2.59 -40.07
CA PRO A 164 -41.83 -3.48 -39.40
C PRO A 164 -41.90 -4.80 -40.15
N SER A 165 -41.58 -5.88 -39.44
CA SER A 165 -41.74 -7.24 -39.94
C SER A 165 -43.21 -7.42 -40.40
N PRO A 166 -43.47 -7.93 -41.61
CA PRO A 166 -44.83 -8.12 -42.09
C PRO A 166 -45.60 -9.02 -41.12
N ALA A 167 -46.79 -8.57 -40.74
CA ALA A 167 -47.69 -9.26 -39.83
C ALA A 167 -47.91 -10.72 -40.30
N THR A 168 -47.45 -11.68 -39.51
CA THR A 168 -47.84 -13.08 -39.71
C THR A 168 -49.29 -13.24 -39.28
N THR A 169 -50.10 -13.62 -40.27
CA THR A 169 -51.49 -14.05 -40.17
C THR A 169 -51.74 -14.95 -38.95
N PRO A 170 -52.81 -14.75 -38.16
CA PRO A 170 -53.13 -15.61 -37.05
C PRO A 170 -53.46 -17.03 -37.54
N SER A 171 -52.67 -18.00 -37.10
CA SER A 171 -52.93 -19.42 -37.29
C SER A 171 -54.13 -19.85 -36.43
N PRO A 172 -55.13 -20.57 -36.97
CA PRO A 172 -56.31 -20.96 -36.22
C PRO A 172 -55.95 -22.01 -35.15
N SER A 173 -56.55 -21.82 -33.98
CA SER A 173 -56.50 -22.69 -32.82
C SER A 173 -57.18 -24.04 -33.08
N PRO A 174 -56.52 -25.18 -32.76
CA PRO A 174 -57.20 -26.44 -32.51
C PRO A 174 -57.01 -26.89 -31.05
N TRP A 175 -58.14 -26.92 -30.35
CA TRP A 175 -58.60 -27.76 -29.23
C TRP A 175 -57.65 -28.53 -28.28
N PRO A 176 -58.10 -28.74 -27.02
CA PRO A 176 -57.28 -29.32 -25.96
C PRO A 176 -57.31 -30.85 -26.00
N ALA A 177 -56.14 -31.48 -25.94
CA ALA A 177 -56.04 -32.89 -25.65
C ALA A 177 -54.82 -33.21 -24.75
N LYS A 178 -55.18 -33.62 -23.53
CA LYS A 178 -54.55 -34.66 -22.70
C LYS A 178 -53.16 -34.39 -22.12
N SER A 179 -53.20 -34.19 -20.80
CA SER A 179 -52.13 -34.42 -19.82
C SER A 179 -51.37 -35.71 -20.09
N VAL A 180 -50.05 -35.59 -20.33
CA VAL A 180 -49.08 -36.69 -20.21
C VAL A 180 -47.86 -36.17 -19.43
N SER A 181 -47.46 -37.01 -18.48
CA SER A 181 -46.39 -36.91 -17.49
C SER A 181 -44.97 -36.66 -18.08
N PRO A 182 -43.97 -36.28 -17.25
CA PRO A 182 -42.83 -35.46 -17.65
C PRO A 182 -41.80 -36.24 -18.47
N SER A 183 -41.41 -35.65 -19.61
CA SER A 183 -40.29 -36.11 -20.42
C SER A 183 -39.00 -35.42 -20.00
N ARG A 184 -37.91 -36.18 -20.08
CA ARG A 184 -36.59 -35.95 -19.50
C ARG A 184 -35.97 -34.63 -19.97
N SER A 185 -35.30 -33.96 -19.03
CA SER A 185 -34.48 -32.77 -19.24
C SER A 185 -33.51 -32.98 -20.42
N PRO A 186 -33.53 -32.14 -21.46
CA PRO A 186 -32.58 -32.22 -22.55
C PRO A 186 -31.17 -31.84 -22.06
N SER A 187 -30.18 -32.55 -22.58
CA SER A 187 -28.76 -32.29 -22.37
C SER A 187 -28.42 -30.87 -22.86
N PRO A 188 -27.66 -30.06 -22.09
CA PRO A 188 -27.33 -28.70 -22.51
C PRO A 188 -26.51 -28.72 -23.79
N ARG A 189 -27.00 -27.98 -24.79
CA ARG A 189 -26.31 -27.71 -26.05
C ARG A 189 -24.99 -26.98 -25.73
N PRO A 190 -23.84 -27.37 -26.32
CA PRO A 190 -22.59 -26.64 -26.10
C PRO A 190 -22.78 -25.18 -26.52
N ALA A 191 -22.42 -24.28 -25.62
CA ALA A 191 -22.46 -22.85 -25.84
C ALA A 191 -21.58 -22.49 -27.05
N PRO A 192 -22.02 -21.58 -27.95
CA PRO A 192 -21.21 -21.14 -29.07
C PRO A 192 -19.92 -20.51 -28.54
N SER A 193 -18.81 -20.86 -29.18
CA SER A 193 -17.50 -20.26 -28.89
C SER A 193 -17.61 -18.74 -29.05
N PRO A 194 -17.13 -17.93 -28.08
CA PRO A 194 -17.25 -16.49 -28.16
C PRO A 194 -16.51 -15.99 -29.40
N THR A 195 -17.21 -15.18 -30.20
CA THR A 195 -16.58 -14.40 -31.28
C THR A 195 -15.57 -13.44 -30.65
N PRO A 196 -14.31 -13.42 -31.09
CA PRO A 196 -13.32 -12.50 -30.55
C PRO A 196 -13.78 -11.06 -30.77
N SER A 197 -13.77 -10.25 -29.71
CA SER A 197 -14.01 -8.82 -29.82
C SER A 197 -13.01 -8.20 -30.80
N PRO A 198 -13.47 -7.30 -31.69
CA PRO A 198 -12.59 -6.62 -32.62
C PRO A 198 -11.53 -5.83 -31.86
N THR A 199 -10.27 -6.04 -32.24
CA THR A 199 -9.14 -5.32 -31.67
C THR A 199 -9.33 -3.82 -31.91
N PRO A 200 -9.31 -2.97 -30.87
CA PRO A 200 -9.40 -1.53 -31.03
C PRO A 200 -8.34 -1.00 -32.00
N ARG A 201 -8.67 0.00 -32.82
CA ARG A 201 -7.74 0.55 -33.86
C ARG A 201 -6.39 1.00 -33.30
N TRP A 202 -6.33 1.43 -32.04
CA TRP A 202 -5.09 1.85 -31.39
C TRP A 202 -4.16 0.68 -31.05
N ALA A 203 -4.64 -0.56 -31.05
CA ALA A 203 -3.84 -1.77 -30.85
C ALA A 203 -3.53 -2.50 -32.17
N ALA A 204 -3.99 -1.97 -33.31
CA ALA A 204 -3.75 -2.57 -34.63
C ALA A 204 -2.34 -2.31 -35.19
N ASP A 205 -1.62 -1.33 -34.63
CA ASP A 205 -0.29 -0.93 -35.11
C ASP A 205 0.86 -1.81 -34.56
N GLY A 206 0.54 -2.84 -33.77
CA GLY A 206 1.51 -3.83 -33.31
C GLY A 206 2.56 -3.29 -32.33
N ARG A 207 2.40 -2.06 -31.83
CA ARG A 207 3.41 -1.39 -30.99
C ARG A 207 3.41 -1.82 -29.53
N LEU A 208 2.48 -2.68 -29.13
CA LEU A 208 2.48 -3.35 -27.83
C LEU A 208 3.20 -4.70 -27.89
N THR A 209 4.39 -4.77 -28.48
CA THR A 209 5.36 -5.80 -28.06
C THR A 209 5.88 -5.39 -26.69
N SER A 210 5.19 -5.90 -25.66
CA SER A 210 5.67 -6.14 -24.31
C SER A 210 7.17 -5.84 -24.11
N CYS A 211 7.49 -4.82 -23.32
CA CYS A 211 8.69 -4.83 -22.49
C CYS A 211 8.55 -6.00 -21.50
N SER A 212 8.77 -7.22 -22.00
CA SER A 212 8.98 -8.39 -21.18
C SER A 212 10.25 -8.14 -20.39
N SER A 213 10.08 -7.97 -19.09
CA SER A 213 11.12 -7.76 -18.09
C SER A 213 12.18 -8.86 -18.17
N ALA A 214 13.20 -8.64 -19.00
CA ALA A 214 14.48 -9.30 -18.87
C ALA A 214 15.27 -8.55 -17.80
N ALA A 215 15.09 -8.99 -16.55
CA ALA A 215 16.09 -8.78 -15.53
C ALA A 215 17.44 -9.26 -16.06
N THR A 216 18.45 -8.39 -16.13
CA THR A 216 19.85 -8.65 -15.75
C THR A 216 20.74 -7.44 -16.09
N ARG A 217 21.36 -6.90 -15.04
CA ARG A 217 22.56 -6.04 -14.99
C ARG A 217 22.49 -4.67 -15.66
N VAL A 218 22.60 -3.66 -14.79
CA VAL A 218 23.21 -2.36 -15.07
C VAL A 218 24.63 -2.54 -15.63
N PRO A 219 24.95 -1.85 -16.72
CA PRO A 219 26.21 -1.13 -16.75
C PRO A 219 25.99 0.36 -17.08
N THR A 220 26.63 1.17 -16.23
CA THR A 220 27.36 2.41 -16.54
C THR A 220 26.86 3.30 -17.68
N VAL A 221 26.46 4.51 -17.27
CA VAL A 221 26.23 5.72 -18.06
C VAL A 221 27.29 5.92 -19.15
N GLY A 222 26.88 5.83 -20.41
CA GLY A 222 27.63 6.22 -21.60
C GLY A 222 26.75 7.12 -22.47
N ALA A 223 27.29 8.28 -22.83
CA ALA A 223 26.61 9.38 -23.51
C ALA A 223 25.99 8.97 -24.87
N CYS A 224 24.74 9.39 -25.11
CA CYS A 224 24.18 9.47 -26.45
C CYS A 224 24.60 10.80 -27.08
N GLU A 225 25.57 10.73 -27.98
CA GLU A 225 25.94 11.82 -28.89
C GLU A 225 25.06 11.74 -30.15
N PRO A 226 24.41 12.84 -30.59
CA PRO A 226 23.63 12.84 -31.81
C PRO A 226 24.54 13.01 -33.03
N THR A 227 24.53 12.02 -33.93
CA THR A 227 25.18 12.11 -35.24
C THR A 227 24.49 13.17 -36.11
N ARG A 228 25.27 14.20 -36.45
CA ARG A 228 24.92 15.27 -37.37
C ARG A 228 25.00 14.74 -38.82
N SER A 229 23.86 14.64 -39.49
CA SER A 229 23.80 14.39 -40.95
C SER A 229 24.11 15.71 -41.68
N SER A 230 25.21 15.71 -42.43
CA SER A 230 25.58 16.77 -43.38
C SER A 230 24.92 16.49 -44.73
N SER A 231 24.22 17.51 -45.25
CA SER A 231 23.99 17.73 -46.69
C SER A 231 25.12 18.57 -47.26
#